data_AF-A0A1F5NMA6-F1
#
_entry.id   AF-A0A1F5NMA6-F1
#
_cell.length_a   1.000
_cell.length_b   1.000
_cell.length_c   1.000
_cell.angle_alpha   90.00
_cell.angle_beta   90.00
_cell.angle_gamma   90.00
#
_symmetry.space_group_name_H-M   'P 1'
#
loop_
_entity.id
_entity.type
_entity.pdbx_description
1 polymer ?
#
loop_
_entity_poly.entity_id
_entity_poly.type
_entity_poly.pdbx_seq_one_letter_code
_entity_poly.pdbx_strand_id
1 'polypeptide(L)'
;MYAVQYWYRGVYSEIAQLTGVHCIPLFYYEEGRATSVYFEKSELKLMSDGLLGYYVKNPGELEKTIEQYKKLHQDALVAIEKKDSATLFDTAIKIWPALNSVMLLGGIEHKDPETQKIKDIALKARTETDRLIYEVGNGLWDSIDTLIPEESRSFLTIEEIVSKRYPALDEIGRRKKSHIYTNDTLTTGVKFSDFLKINNLRLEEDSSVNNVDEFSGSIAYKGKVTGKVRIVLEFKDMFKFNEGEVLVSSMTVPDFLPVMKKAIAFITDEGGITCHAAIIAREMKKPCIIGTKIATQVLKDGDMVEVDAENGIVKIIK
;
A
#
# COMPACT_ATOMS: atom_id res chain seq x y z
N MET A 1 -5.13 -9.23 -7.95
CA MET A 1 -6.51 -8.93 -8.36
C MET A 1 -7.48 -8.94 -7.19
N TYR A 2 -7.80 -10.06 -6.53
CA TYR A 2 -8.67 -10.03 -5.35
C TYR A 2 -8.20 -9.01 -4.29
N ALA A 3 -6.87 -8.82 -4.16
CA ALA A 3 -6.27 -7.82 -3.29
C ALA A 3 -6.71 -6.38 -3.61
N VAL A 4 -6.72 -6.06 -4.90
CA VAL A 4 -7.21 -4.78 -5.42
C VAL A 4 -8.72 -4.65 -5.22
N GLN A 5 -9.48 -5.74 -5.33
CA GLN A 5 -10.94 -5.70 -5.17
C GLN A 5 -11.37 -5.42 -3.73
N TYR A 6 -10.81 -6.12 -2.73
CA TYR A 6 -11.18 -5.83 -1.34
C TYR A 6 -10.70 -4.43 -0.95
N TRP A 7 -9.58 -3.97 -1.49
CA TRP A 7 -9.13 -2.60 -1.27
C TRP A 7 -10.13 -1.60 -1.86
N TYR A 8 -10.45 -1.72 -3.16
CA TYR A 8 -11.43 -0.87 -3.82
C TYR A 8 -12.75 -0.82 -3.04
N ARG A 9 -13.30 -2.00 -2.71
CA ARG A 9 -14.57 -2.11 -1.99
C ARG A 9 -14.48 -1.45 -0.63
N GLY A 10 -13.42 -1.72 0.15
CA GLY A 10 -13.22 -1.11 1.46
C GLY A 10 -13.11 0.42 1.43
N VAL A 11 -12.35 1.00 0.50
CA VAL A 11 -12.26 2.47 0.37
C VAL A 11 -13.57 3.06 -0.14
N TYR A 12 -14.14 2.48 -1.19
CA TYR A 12 -15.29 3.04 -1.89
C TYR A 12 -16.59 2.93 -1.08
N SER A 13 -16.85 1.80 -0.40
CA SER A 13 -18.14 1.59 0.26
C SER A 13 -18.20 2.22 1.64
N GLU A 14 -17.14 2.09 2.45
CA GLU A 14 -17.23 2.40 3.89
C GLU A 14 -16.70 3.80 4.22
N ILE A 15 -15.58 4.24 3.62
CA ILE A 15 -15.07 5.61 3.89
C ILE A 15 -16.01 6.66 3.29
N ALA A 16 -16.60 6.38 2.13
CA ALA A 16 -17.61 7.25 1.54
C ALA A 16 -18.86 7.36 2.43
N GLN A 17 -19.25 6.30 3.16
CA GLN A 17 -20.35 6.38 4.13
C GLN A 17 -20.03 7.32 5.30
N LEU A 18 -18.78 7.36 5.75
CA LEU A 18 -18.36 8.23 6.86
C LEU A 18 -18.18 9.69 6.44
N THR A 19 -17.67 9.93 5.23
CA THR A 19 -17.22 11.26 4.79
C THR A 19 -18.16 11.91 3.77
N GLY A 20 -19.02 11.14 3.11
CA GLY A 20 -19.80 11.57 1.94
C GLY A 20 -18.96 11.78 0.67
N VAL A 21 -17.66 11.49 0.72
CA VAL A 21 -16.74 11.66 -0.41
C VAL A 21 -16.51 10.30 -1.06
N HIS A 22 -16.89 10.18 -2.32
CA HIS A 22 -16.53 9.03 -3.14
C HIS A 22 -15.18 9.30 -3.80
N CYS A 23 -14.19 8.49 -3.47
CA CYS A 23 -12.89 8.49 -4.13
C CYS A 23 -12.81 7.20 -4.93
N ILE A 24 -12.75 7.28 -6.26
CA ILE A 24 -12.78 6.11 -7.14
C ILE A 24 -11.36 5.84 -7.64
N PRO A 25 -10.60 4.90 -7.02
CA PRO A 25 -9.31 4.55 -7.54
C PRO A 25 -9.41 3.88 -8.92
N LEU A 26 -8.42 4.17 -9.75
CA LEU A 26 -8.08 3.39 -10.92
C LEU A 26 -6.83 2.58 -10.64
N PHE A 27 -6.92 1.28 -10.81
CA PHE A 27 -5.82 0.36 -10.69
C PHE A 27 -5.35 -0.06 -12.07
N TYR A 28 -4.05 0.01 -12.31
CA TYR A 28 -3.46 -0.49 -13.53
C TYR A 28 -2.31 -1.42 -13.19
N TYR A 29 -2.38 -2.63 -13.72
CA TYR A 29 -1.32 -3.60 -13.64
C TYR A 29 -0.82 -3.94 -15.04
N GLU A 30 0.50 -4.09 -15.15
CA GLU A 30 1.22 -4.54 -16.33
C GLU A 30 2.31 -5.50 -15.90
N GLU A 31 2.52 -6.57 -16.66
CA GLU A 31 3.51 -7.58 -16.34
C GLU A 31 4.90 -6.96 -16.12
N GLY A 32 5.52 -7.32 -15.00
CA GLY A 32 6.83 -6.80 -14.61
C GLY A 32 6.82 -5.40 -14.01
N ARG A 33 5.65 -4.89 -13.61
CA ARG A 33 5.50 -3.66 -12.83
C ARG A 33 4.64 -3.93 -11.61
N ALA A 34 4.85 -3.12 -10.56
CA ALA A 34 3.90 -3.02 -9.47
C ALA A 34 2.57 -2.45 -9.98
N THR A 35 1.46 -2.81 -9.34
CA THR A 35 0.15 -2.21 -9.64
C THR A 35 0.20 -0.72 -9.35
N SER A 36 0.04 0.09 -10.39
CA SER A 36 -0.11 1.54 -10.28
C SER A 36 -1.52 1.88 -9.83
N VAL A 37 -1.65 2.88 -8.98
CA VAL A 37 -2.94 3.35 -8.45
C VAL A 37 -3.06 4.84 -8.72
N TYR A 38 -4.17 5.22 -9.33
CA TYR A 38 -4.48 6.60 -9.66
C TYR A 38 -5.72 7.04 -8.91
N PHE A 39 -5.70 8.27 -8.42
CA PHE A 39 -6.79 8.91 -7.70
C PHE A 39 -7.03 10.30 -8.27
N GLU A 40 -8.27 10.77 -8.20
CA GLU A 40 -8.55 12.18 -8.34
C GLU A 40 -8.00 12.92 -7.12
N LYS A 41 -7.03 13.83 -7.35
CA LYS A 41 -6.27 14.49 -6.28
C LYS A 41 -7.17 15.29 -5.36
N SER A 42 -8.19 15.92 -5.92
CA SER A 42 -9.16 16.71 -5.15
C SER A 42 -10.00 15.82 -4.23
N GLU A 43 -10.47 14.66 -4.71
CA GLU A 43 -11.25 13.69 -3.92
C GLU A 43 -10.43 13.10 -2.78
N LEU A 44 -9.17 12.73 -3.02
CA LEU A 44 -8.30 12.15 -1.98
C LEU A 44 -8.09 13.11 -0.81
N LYS A 45 -7.87 14.40 -1.11
CA LYS A 45 -7.71 15.45 -0.09
C LYS A 45 -9.03 15.71 0.66
N LEU A 46 -10.15 15.74 -0.05
CA LEU A 46 -11.47 15.91 0.58
C LEU A 46 -11.79 14.74 1.51
N MET A 47 -11.44 13.52 1.12
CA MET A 47 -11.61 12.33 1.95
C MET A 47 -10.78 12.41 3.24
N SER A 48 -9.50 12.78 3.16
CA SER A 48 -8.64 12.92 4.35
C SER A 48 -9.10 14.04 5.28
N ASP A 49 -9.42 15.21 4.73
CA ASP A 49 -9.88 16.36 5.50
C ASP A 49 -11.27 16.08 6.12
N GLY A 50 -12.15 15.43 5.37
CA GLY A 50 -13.48 15.04 5.80
C GLY A 50 -13.45 14.02 6.95
N LEU A 51 -12.56 13.03 6.85
CA LEU A 51 -12.40 12.00 7.88
C LEU A 51 -11.86 12.59 9.19
N LEU A 52 -10.85 13.47 9.12
CA LEU A 52 -10.37 14.19 10.29
C LEU A 52 -11.47 15.05 10.91
N GLY A 53 -12.19 15.81 10.07
CA GLY A 53 -13.31 16.64 10.51
C GLY A 53 -14.43 15.84 11.18
N TYR A 54 -14.71 14.63 10.69
CA TYR A 54 -15.68 13.72 11.29
C TYR A 54 -15.27 13.31 12.71
N TYR A 55 -14.02 12.86 12.91
CA TYR A 55 -13.56 12.41 14.23
C TYR A 55 -13.32 13.55 15.23
N VAL A 56 -12.97 14.75 14.75
CA VAL A 56 -12.93 15.96 15.60
C VAL A 56 -14.33 16.29 16.13
N LYS A 57 -15.36 16.23 15.28
CA LYS A 57 -16.74 16.52 15.67
C LYS A 57 -17.38 15.43 16.54
N ASN A 58 -16.88 14.20 16.44
CA ASN A 58 -17.42 13.03 17.13
C ASN A 58 -16.32 12.33 17.97
N PRO A 59 -15.84 12.97 19.04
CA PRO A 59 -14.79 12.39 19.89
C PRO A 59 -15.31 11.10 20.53
N GLY A 60 -14.64 9.98 20.30
CA GLY A 60 -15.08 8.64 20.72
C GLY A 60 -15.43 7.70 19.56
N GLU A 61 -15.78 8.21 18.38
CA GLU A 61 -16.08 7.35 17.21
C GLU A 61 -14.83 6.68 16.66
N LEU A 62 -13.66 7.32 16.80
CA LEU A 62 -12.40 6.70 16.41
C LEU A 62 -12.11 5.48 17.30
N GLU A 63 -12.26 5.62 18.62
CA GLU A 63 -12.08 4.54 19.58
C GLU A 63 -13.07 3.39 19.33
N LYS A 64 -14.34 3.69 19.01
CA LYS A 64 -15.32 2.67 18.60
C LYS A 64 -14.91 1.95 17.32
N THR A 65 -14.42 2.70 16.32
CA THR A 65 -13.90 2.14 15.06
C THR A 65 -12.75 1.17 15.35
N ILE A 66 -11.85 1.54 16.25
CA ILE A 66 -10.72 0.71 16.68
C ILE A 66 -11.19 -0.56 17.40
N GLU A 67 -12.21 -0.46 18.26
CA GLU A 67 -12.73 -1.63 18.97
C GLU A 67 -13.46 -2.60 18.03
N GLN A 68 -14.23 -2.06 17.07
CA GLN A 68 -14.82 -2.85 16.00
C GLN A 68 -13.74 -3.55 15.17
N TYR A 69 -12.63 -2.85 14.88
CA TYR A 69 -11.51 -3.41 14.15
C TYR A 69 -10.86 -4.59 14.90
N LYS A 70 -10.66 -4.47 16.22
CA LYS A 70 -10.18 -5.56 17.09
C LYS A 70 -11.15 -6.74 17.12
N LYS A 71 -12.46 -6.50 17.10
CA LYS A 71 -13.45 -7.58 17.02
C LYS A 71 -13.38 -8.33 15.69
N LEU A 72 -13.29 -7.60 14.57
CA LEU A 72 -13.12 -8.18 13.24
C LEU A 72 -11.84 -9.04 13.15
N HIS A 73 -10.79 -8.70 13.91
CA HIS A 73 -9.61 -9.56 14.06
C HIS A 73 -9.96 -10.95 14.57
N GLN A 74 -10.70 -11.01 15.68
CA GLN A 74 -11.03 -12.28 16.32
C GLN A 74 -11.88 -13.14 15.39
N ASP A 75 -12.84 -12.53 14.70
CA ASP A 75 -13.67 -13.20 13.71
C ASP A 75 -12.81 -13.72 12.52
N ALA A 76 -11.82 -12.93 12.08
CA ALA A 76 -10.88 -13.35 11.04
C ALA A 76 -10.08 -14.59 11.46
N LEU A 77 -9.53 -14.64 12.67
CA LEU A 77 -8.74 -15.79 13.16
C LEU A 77 -9.54 -17.09 13.10
N VAL A 78 -10.82 -17.06 13.49
CA VAL A 78 -11.72 -18.22 13.38
C VAL A 78 -11.97 -18.62 11.93
N ALA A 79 -12.11 -17.64 11.03
CA ALA A 79 -12.29 -17.89 9.60
C ALA A 79 -11.03 -18.47 8.94
N ILE A 80 -9.83 -18.07 9.40
CA ILE A 80 -8.54 -18.62 8.95
C ILE A 80 -8.47 -20.12 9.27
N GLU A 81 -8.77 -20.52 10.51
CA GLU A 81 -8.78 -21.93 10.91
C GLU A 81 -9.72 -22.78 10.07
N LYS A 82 -10.86 -22.21 9.68
CA LYS A 82 -11.89 -22.86 8.86
C LYS A 82 -11.61 -22.78 7.35
N LYS A 83 -10.60 -22.02 6.92
CA LYS A 83 -10.34 -21.65 5.53
C LYS A 83 -11.57 -21.08 4.82
N ASP A 84 -12.34 -20.27 5.53
CA ASP A 84 -13.56 -19.65 5.02
C ASP A 84 -13.24 -18.37 4.23
N SER A 85 -12.94 -18.54 2.95
CA SER A 85 -12.59 -17.42 2.05
C SER A 85 -13.67 -16.34 1.98
N ALA A 86 -14.96 -16.70 2.05
CA ALA A 86 -16.05 -15.74 1.97
C ALA A 86 -16.04 -14.80 3.18
N THR A 87 -15.97 -15.36 4.39
CA THR A 87 -15.85 -14.59 5.61
C THR A 87 -14.56 -13.77 5.62
N LEU A 88 -13.42 -14.34 5.22
CA LEU A 88 -12.16 -13.61 5.18
C LEU A 88 -12.18 -12.41 4.23
N PHE A 89 -12.82 -12.53 3.05
CA PHE A 89 -12.96 -11.39 2.12
C PHE A 89 -13.91 -10.33 2.67
N ASP A 90 -15.03 -10.72 3.28
CA ASP A 90 -15.93 -9.79 3.95
C ASP A 90 -15.21 -9.04 5.09
N THR A 91 -14.43 -9.76 5.90
CA THR A 91 -13.59 -9.16 6.94
C THR A 91 -12.54 -8.22 6.36
N ALA A 92 -11.84 -8.59 5.29
CA ALA A 92 -10.86 -7.72 4.63
C ALA A 92 -11.49 -6.41 4.14
N ILE A 93 -12.68 -6.48 3.53
CA ILE A 93 -13.44 -5.30 3.07
C ILE A 93 -13.82 -4.39 4.25
N LYS A 94 -14.25 -4.96 5.38
CA LYS A 94 -14.68 -4.21 6.59
C LYS A 94 -13.53 -3.67 7.43
N ILE A 95 -12.37 -4.30 7.38
CA ILE A 95 -11.15 -3.89 8.08
C ILE A 95 -10.50 -2.70 7.39
N TRP A 96 -10.50 -2.73 6.06
CA TRP A 96 -9.81 -1.75 5.26
C TRP A 96 -10.11 -0.27 5.60
N PRO A 97 -11.36 0.15 5.87
CA PRO A 97 -11.72 1.52 6.22
C PRO A 97 -11.14 1.92 7.56
N ALA A 98 -11.23 1.05 8.58
CA ALA A 98 -10.65 1.31 9.90
C ALA A 98 -9.12 1.44 9.82
N LEU A 99 -8.48 0.56 9.04
CA LEU A 99 -7.06 0.67 8.74
C LEU A 99 -6.74 1.99 8.03
N ASN A 100 -7.53 2.37 7.03
CA ASN A 100 -7.32 3.60 6.28
C ASN A 100 -7.47 4.84 7.17
N SER A 101 -8.48 4.88 8.05
CA SER A 101 -8.64 5.92 9.07
C SER A 101 -7.39 6.05 9.91
N VAL A 102 -6.87 4.94 10.43
CA VAL A 102 -5.68 4.94 11.28
C VAL A 102 -4.42 5.34 10.51
N MET A 103 -4.26 4.88 9.26
CA MET A 103 -3.11 5.22 8.42
C MET A 103 -3.11 6.68 7.98
N LEU A 104 -4.25 7.19 7.52
CA LEU A 104 -4.39 8.56 7.05
C LEU A 104 -4.24 9.54 8.21
N LEU A 105 -5.00 9.35 9.30
CA LEU A 105 -4.97 10.27 10.45
C LEU A 105 -3.59 10.31 11.12
N GLY A 106 -2.87 9.19 11.15
CA GLY A 106 -1.49 9.14 11.67
C GLY A 106 -0.49 9.97 10.85
N GLY A 107 -0.79 10.25 9.58
CA GLY A 107 0.09 10.94 8.63
C GLY A 107 -0.24 12.42 8.39
N ILE A 108 -1.32 12.97 8.96
CA ILE A 108 -1.69 14.38 8.79
C ILE A 108 -0.75 15.29 9.59
N GLU A 109 -0.42 16.48 9.07
CA GLU A 109 0.29 17.53 9.82
C GLU A 109 -0.66 18.25 10.78
N HIS A 110 -0.27 18.41 12.04
CA HIS A 110 -1.16 18.91 13.10
C HIS A 110 -1.04 20.41 13.30
N LYS A 111 -2.18 21.03 13.59
CA LYS A 111 -2.31 22.49 13.75
C LYS A 111 -2.80 22.90 15.13
N ASP A 112 -3.31 21.95 15.94
CA ASP A 112 -3.95 22.21 17.23
C ASP A 112 -3.94 20.96 18.15
N PRO A 113 -4.21 21.12 19.46
CA PRO A 113 -4.19 20.01 20.42
C PRO A 113 -5.22 18.89 20.17
N GLU A 114 -6.37 19.19 19.56
CA GLU A 114 -7.44 18.20 19.33
C GLU A 114 -7.05 17.26 18.18
N THR A 115 -6.50 17.81 17.10
CA THR A 115 -5.97 17.02 15.99
C THR A 115 -4.76 16.19 16.39
N GLN A 116 -3.93 16.67 17.32
CA GLN A 116 -2.82 15.88 17.91
C GLN A 116 -3.33 14.68 18.71
N LYS A 117 -4.37 14.84 19.53
CA LYS A 117 -4.95 13.74 20.30
C LYS A 117 -5.47 12.61 19.41
N ILE A 118 -6.15 12.96 18.31
CA ILE A 118 -6.64 12.00 17.32
C ILE A 118 -5.49 11.20 16.70
N LYS A 119 -4.39 11.89 16.35
CA LYS A 119 -3.19 11.24 15.82
C LYS A 119 -2.60 10.22 16.78
N ASP A 120 -2.49 10.58 18.06
CA ASP A 120 -1.90 9.69 19.06
C ASP A 120 -2.74 8.42 19.25
N ILE A 121 -4.06 8.54 19.24
CA ILE A 121 -5.00 7.41 19.28
C ILE A 121 -4.82 6.52 18.04
N ALA A 122 -4.80 7.12 16.85
CA ALA A 122 -4.59 6.40 15.60
C ALA A 122 -3.23 5.65 15.60
N LEU A 123 -2.15 6.31 15.99
CA LEU A 123 -0.82 5.72 16.02
C LEU A 123 -0.73 4.53 16.99
N LYS A 124 -1.34 4.66 18.18
CA LYS A 124 -1.44 3.56 19.14
C LYS A 124 -2.23 2.39 18.56
N ALA A 125 -3.40 2.64 17.99
CA ALA A 125 -4.23 1.62 17.38
C ALA A 125 -3.47 0.88 16.27
N ARG A 126 -2.74 1.61 15.41
CA ARG A 126 -1.91 1.01 14.36
C ARG A 126 -0.93 0.00 14.94
N THR A 127 -0.21 0.40 15.98
CA THR A 127 0.80 -0.46 16.62
C THR A 127 0.18 -1.76 17.17
N GLU A 128 -1.03 -1.69 17.72
CA GLU A 128 -1.74 -2.84 18.28
C GLU A 128 -2.36 -3.76 17.21
N THR A 129 -2.60 -3.25 16.02
CA THR A 129 -3.42 -3.93 15.00
C THR A 129 -2.70 -4.16 13.66
N ASP A 130 -1.44 -3.76 13.53
CA ASP A 130 -0.68 -3.89 12.27
C ASP A 130 -0.58 -5.34 11.78
N ARG A 131 -0.53 -6.32 12.70
CA ARG A 131 -0.43 -7.74 12.36
C ARG A 131 -1.65 -8.29 11.63
N LEU A 132 -2.82 -7.72 11.91
CA LEU A 132 -4.11 -8.21 11.41
C LEU A 132 -4.17 -8.19 9.88
N ILE A 133 -3.66 -7.15 9.23
CA ILE A 133 -3.69 -7.07 7.75
C ILE A 133 -2.92 -8.23 7.12
N TYR A 134 -1.78 -8.60 7.72
CA TYR A 134 -0.94 -9.70 7.24
C TYR A 134 -1.59 -11.05 7.54
N GLU A 135 -2.19 -11.21 8.71
CA GLU A 135 -2.88 -12.46 9.08
C GLU A 135 -4.09 -12.72 8.18
N VAL A 136 -4.93 -11.70 7.92
CA VAL A 136 -6.04 -11.81 6.98
C VAL A 136 -5.54 -12.06 5.57
N GLY A 137 -4.50 -11.36 5.13
CA GLY A 137 -3.89 -11.57 3.81
C GLY A 137 -3.35 -12.98 3.60
N ASN A 138 -2.60 -13.50 4.57
CA ASN A 138 -2.06 -14.87 4.55
C ASN A 138 -3.17 -15.91 4.64
N GLY A 139 -4.13 -15.70 5.53
CA GLY A 139 -5.29 -16.58 5.65
C GLY A 139 -6.13 -16.63 4.38
N LEU A 140 -6.29 -15.50 3.68
CA LEU A 140 -6.91 -15.45 2.37
C LEU A 140 -6.13 -16.30 1.38
N TRP A 141 -4.81 -16.14 1.30
CA TRP A 141 -3.96 -16.96 0.43
C TRP A 141 -4.14 -18.47 0.71
N ASP A 142 -4.09 -18.86 1.98
CA ASP A 142 -4.21 -20.25 2.44
C ASP A 142 -5.62 -20.84 2.24
N SER A 143 -6.63 -19.98 2.15
CA SER A 143 -8.03 -20.37 1.88
C SER A 143 -8.31 -20.64 0.40
N ILE A 144 -7.43 -20.21 -0.52
CA ILE A 144 -7.59 -20.41 -1.96
C ILE A 144 -7.23 -21.86 -2.31
N ASP A 145 -8.21 -22.75 -2.17
CA ASP A 145 -8.10 -24.17 -2.51
C ASP A 145 -8.49 -24.40 -3.98
N THR A 146 -7.49 -24.42 -4.87
CA THR A 146 -7.69 -24.54 -6.33
C THR A 146 -6.54 -25.24 -7.04
N LEU A 147 -6.84 -25.83 -8.19
CA LEU A 147 -5.86 -26.39 -9.13
C LEU A 147 -5.14 -25.32 -9.98
N ILE A 148 -5.58 -24.06 -9.92
CA ILE A 148 -4.87 -22.96 -10.59
C ILE A 148 -3.44 -22.84 -10.03
N PRO A 149 -2.41 -22.74 -10.89
CA PRO A 149 -1.03 -22.58 -10.47
C PRO A 149 -0.86 -21.43 -9.47
N GLU A 150 0.01 -21.61 -8.48
CA GLU A 150 0.17 -20.69 -7.35
C GLU A 150 0.48 -19.26 -7.82
N GLU A 151 1.38 -19.11 -8.78
CA GLU A 151 1.77 -17.85 -9.40
C GLU A 151 0.62 -17.14 -10.15
N SER A 152 -0.48 -17.85 -10.38
CA SER A 152 -1.66 -17.37 -11.09
C SER A 152 -2.83 -17.02 -10.17
N ARG A 153 -2.82 -17.48 -8.90
CA ARG A 153 -3.91 -17.27 -7.95
C ARG A 153 -4.16 -15.80 -7.63
N SER A 154 -3.10 -14.99 -7.65
CA SER A 154 -3.19 -13.53 -7.50
C SER A 154 -4.05 -12.86 -8.58
N PHE A 155 -4.34 -13.52 -9.70
CA PHE A 155 -5.17 -13.00 -10.80
C PHE A 155 -6.60 -13.57 -10.80
N LEU A 156 -7.05 -14.11 -9.68
CA LEU A 156 -8.46 -14.45 -9.46
C LEU A 156 -9.20 -13.28 -8.80
N THR A 157 -10.50 -13.17 -9.08
CA THR A 157 -11.41 -12.25 -8.40
C THR A 157 -11.95 -12.87 -7.11
N ILE A 158 -12.48 -12.03 -6.22
CA ILE A 158 -13.18 -12.45 -5.00
C ILE A 158 -14.34 -13.39 -5.37
N GLU A 159 -15.16 -13.04 -6.37
CA GLU A 159 -16.31 -13.87 -6.78
C GLU A 159 -15.88 -15.25 -7.31
N GLU A 160 -14.81 -15.30 -8.10
CA GLU A 160 -14.26 -16.56 -8.63
C GLU A 160 -13.76 -17.47 -7.51
N ILE A 161 -13.09 -16.90 -6.50
CA ILE A 161 -12.58 -17.64 -5.33
C ILE A 161 -13.75 -18.14 -4.47
N VAL A 162 -14.67 -17.25 -4.08
CA VAL A 162 -15.78 -17.56 -3.17
C VAL A 162 -16.76 -18.56 -3.81
N SER A 163 -17.10 -18.37 -5.08
CA SER A 163 -18.03 -19.28 -5.78
C SER A 163 -17.36 -20.55 -6.30
N LYS A 164 -16.02 -20.65 -6.19
CA LYS A 164 -15.20 -21.74 -6.75
C LYS A 164 -15.41 -21.95 -8.26
N ARG A 165 -15.78 -20.88 -8.98
CA ARG A 165 -15.97 -20.87 -10.43
C ARG A 165 -14.80 -20.11 -11.05
N TYR A 166 -13.81 -20.86 -11.53
CA TYR A 166 -12.58 -20.28 -12.06
C TYR A 166 -12.68 -20.01 -13.56
N PRO A 167 -12.06 -18.92 -14.06
CA PRO A 167 -11.99 -18.64 -15.48
C PRO A 167 -11.04 -19.61 -16.19
N ALA A 168 -11.11 -19.64 -17.52
CA ALA A 168 -10.17 -20.40 -18.32
C ALA A 168 -8.74 -19.81 -18.21
N LEU A 169 -7.72 -20.66 -18.41
CA LEU A 169 -6.31 -20.27 -18.23
C LEU A 169 -5.86 -19.15 -19.19
N ASP A 170 -6.49 -19.03 -20.35
CA ASP A 170 -6.24 -17.95 -21.30
C ASP A 170 -6.65 -16.58 -20.74
N GLU A 171 -7.77 -16.52 -20.02
CA GLU A 171 -8.25 -15.30 -19.35
C GLU A 171 -7.33 -14.93 -18.19
N ILE A 172 -6.87 -15.91 -17.41
CA ILE A 172 -5.83 -15.69 -16.38
C ILE A 172 -4.55 -15.14 -17.02
N GLY A 173 -4.12 -15.71 -18.15
CA GLY A 173 -2.97 -15.23 -18.92
C GLY A 173 -3.14 -13.78 -19.39
N ARG A 174 -4.34 -13.40 -19.84
CA ARG A 174 -4.65 -12.01 -20.22
C ARG A 174 -4.52 -11.06 -19.04
N ARG A 175 -5.09 -11.42 -17.88
CA ARG A 175 -4.99 -10.62 -16.63
C ARG A 175 -3.56 -10.46 -16.14
N LYS A 176 -2.76 -11.54 -16.25
CA LYS A 176 -1.34 -11.55 -15.89
C LYS A 176 -0.49 -10.69 -16.82
N LYS A 177 -0.89 -10.52 -18.08
CA LYS A 177 -0.21 -9.60 -18.99
C LYS A 177 -0.51 -8.14 -18.64
N SER A 178 -1.78 -7.81 -18.51
CA SER A 178 -2.22 -6.48 -18.06
C SER A 178 -3.71 -6.49 -17.71
N HIS A 179 -4.08 -5.71 -16.69
CA HIS A 179 -5.47 -5.46 -16.35
C HIS A 179 -5.66 -4.07 -15.75
N ILE A 180 -6.89 -3.57 -15.88
CA ILE A 180 -7.36 -2.33 -15.28
C ILE A 180 -8.54 -2.67 -14.38
N TYR A 181 -8.56 -2.15 -13.17
CA TYR A 181 -9.68 -2.29 -12.25
C TYR A 181 -10.13 -0.92 -11.75
N THR A 182 -11.40 -0.59 -11.96
CA THR A 182 -12.03 0.66 -11.50
C THR A 182 -13.55 0.49 -11.58
N ASN A 183 -14.33 1.22 -10.78
CA ASN A 183 -15.81 1.11 -10.79
C ASN A 183 -16.32 -0.33 -10.63
N ASP A 184 -15.71 -1.10 -9.73
CA ASP A 184 -15.95 -2.54 -9.51
C ASP A 184 -15.87 -3.40 -10.80
N THR A 185 -15.20 -2.89 -11.83
CA THR A 185 -15.14 -3.49 -13.17
C THR A 185 -13.70 -3.86 -13.51
N LEU A 186 -13.51 -5.09 -13.97
CA LEU A 186 -12.24 -5.59 -14.50
C LEU A 186 -12.20 -5.46 -16.02
N THR A 187 -11.18 -4.80 -16.55
CA THR A 187 -10.92 -4.70 -17.99
C THR A 187 -9.57 -5.35 -18.33
N THR A 188 -9.56 -6.21 -19.35
CA THR A 188 -8.34 -6.89 -19.85
C THR A 188 -8.21 -6.70 -21.37
N GLY A 189 -7.01 -6.87 -21.92
CA GLY A 189 -6.78 -6.84 -23.37
C GLY A 189 -6.85 -5.45 -24.02
N VAL A 190 -7.01 -4.38 -23.24
CA VAL A 190 -7.00 -2.99 -23.70
C VAL A 190 -5.71 -2.31 -23.27
N LYS A 191 -5.05 -1.57 -24.16
CA LYS A 191 -3.89 -0.76 -23.78
C LYS A 191 -4.32 0.34 -22.83
N PHE A 192 -3.53 0.62 -21.81
CA PHE A 192 -3.85 1.65 -20.82
C PHE A 192 -4.14 3.02 -21.44
N SER A 193 -3.33 3.44 -22.42
CA SER A 193 -3.56 4.69 -23.16
C SER A 193 -4.91 4.75 -23.87
N ASP A 194 -5.39 3.62 -24.38
CA ASP A 194 -6.66 3.55 -25.10
C ASP A 194 -7.82 3.54 -24.12
N PHE A 195 -7.66 2.84 -22.99
CA PHE A 195 -8.62 2.90 -21.88
C PHE A 195 -8.81 4.34 -21.39
N LEU A 196 -7.74 5.09 -21.17
CA LEU A 196 -7.82 6.49 -20.75
C LEU A 196 -8.59 7.34 -21.77
N LYS A 197 -8.29 7.19 -23.07
CA LYS A 197 -9.00 7.92 -24.14
C LYS A 197 -10.48 7.57 -24.20
N ILE A 198 -10.83 6.29 -24.18
CA ILE A 198 -12.22 5.81 -24.24
C ILE A 198 -13.04 6.36 -23.07
N ASN A 199 -12.43 6.45 -21.89
CA ASN A 199 -13.07 6.95 -20.68
C ASN A 199 -12.87 8.46 -20.44
N ASN A 200 -12.32 9.20 -21.40
CA ASN A 200 -12.02 10.63 -21.29
C ASN A 200 -11.19 11.01 -20.04
N LEU A 201 -10.32 10.11 -19.59
CA LEU A 201 -9.44 10.31 -18.45
C LEU A 201 -8.14 10.96 -18.90
N ARG A 202 -7.63 11.90 -18.10
CA ARG A 202 -6.32 12.51 -18.27
C ARG A 202 -5.52 12.27 -17.01
N LEU A 203 -4.33 11.71 -17.18
CA LEU A 203 -3.36 11.65 -16.10
C LEU A 203 -2.67 12.99 -16.03
N GLU A 204 -2.73 13.63 -14.87
CA GLU A 204 -1.84 14.74 -14.57
C GLU A 204 -0.49 14.13 -14.17
N GLU A 205 0.56 14.42 -14.94
CA GLU A 205 1.91 14.23 -14.44
C GLU A 205 2.12 15.22 -13.31
N ASP A 206 2.45 14.73 -12.12
CA ASP A 206 2.84 15.63 -11.03
C ASP A 206 4.18 16.26 -11.42
N SER A 207 4.12 17.48 -11.97
CA SER A 207 5.29 18.24 -12.40
C SER A 207 6.34 18.43 -11.29
N SER A 208 5.98 18.18 -10.03
CA SER A 208 6.92 18.14 -8.90
C SER A 208 7.91 16.96 -8.94
N VAL A 209 7.74 15.99 -9.84
CA VAL A 209 8.60 14.80 -9.97
C VAL A 209 9.67 14.96 -11.07
N ASN A 210 9.53 15.97 -11.94
CA ASN A 210 10.47 16.25 -13.02
C ASN A 210 11.67 17.08 -12.54
N ASN A 211 12.90 16.64 -12.84
CA ASN A 211 14.17 17.28 -12.42
C ASN A 211 14.34 17.43 -10.89
N VAL A 212 13.88 16.44 -10.14
CA VAL A 212 14.05 16.41 -8.69
C VAL A 212 15.43 15.83 -8.36
N ASP A 213 16.36 16.70 -8.00
CA ASP A 213 17.67 16.29 -7.50
C ASP A 213 17.64 16.00 -5.98
N GLU A 214 16.57 16.40 -5.28
CA GLU A 214 16.42 16.27 -3.84
C GLU A 214 14.95 16.15 -3.43
N PHE A 215 14.63 15.21 -2.56
CA PHE A 215 13.29 15.02 -2.00
C PHE A 215 13.36 14.55 -0.55
N SER A 216 12.24 14.60 0.17
CA SER A 216 12.19 14.28 1.59
C SER A 216 11.18 13.19 1.93
N GLY A 217 11.34 12.61 3.11
CA GLY A 217 10.41 11.66 3.72
C GLY A 217 10.51 11.66 5.24
N SER A 218 9.78 10.76 5.87
CA SER A 218 9.82 10.58 7.32
C SER A 218 11.03 9.73 7.73
N ILE A 219 11.71 10.13 8.80
CA ILE A 219 12.86 9.40 9.34
C ILE A 219 12.38 8.19 10.13
N ALA A 220 12.77 6.99 9.70
CA ALA A 220 12.49 5.75 10.41
C ALA A 220 13.64 5.27 11.30
N TYR A 221 14.87 5.45 10.83
CA TYR A 221 16.08 5.26 11.62
C TYR A 221 17.16 6.21 11.13
N LYS A 222 17.86 6.82 12.09
CA LYS A 222 18.83 7.88 11.85
C LYS A 222 20.13 7.36 11.24
N GLY A 223 20.86 8.28 10.61
CA GLY A 223 22.18 8.07 10.05
C GLY A 223 22.30 8.63 8.64
N LYS A 224 23.53 8.67 8.14
CA LYS A 224 23.84 9.28 6.84
C LYS A 224 24.78 8.39 6.05
N VAL A 225 24.39 8.04 4.82
CA VAL A 225 25.19 7.20 3.93
C VAL A 225 25.08 7.64 2.48
N THR A 226 26.05 7.25 1.66
CA THR A 226 26.01 7.40 0.21
C THR A 226 26.07 6.03 -0.44
N GLY A 227 25.26 5.79 -1.46
CA GLY A 227 25.29 4.52 -2.18
C GLY A 227 24.53 4.54 -3.49
N LYS A 228 24.73 3.46 -4.26
CA LYS A 228 24.01 3.25 -5.51
C LYS A 228 22.60 2.76 -5.22
N VAL A 229 21.63 3.32 -5.91
CA VAL A 229 20.23 2.91 -5.86
C VAL A 229 20.05 1.55 -6.51
N ARG A 230 19.27 0.70 -5.84
CA ARG A 230 18.63 -0.46 -6.45
C ARG A 230 17.16 -0.48 -6.09
N ILE A 231 16.33 -0.43 -7.12
CA ILE A 231 14.88 -0.52 -7.00
C ILE A 231 14.48 -2.00 -6.95
N VAL A 232 13.68 -2.37 -5.95
CA VAL A 232 13.14 -3.72 -5.76
C VAL A 232 11.64 -3.62 -5.58
N LEU A 233 10.87 -4.00 -6.59
CA LEU A 233 9.39 -3.96 -6.54
C LEU A 233 8.78 -5.36 -6.43
N GLU A 234 9.51 -6.39 -6.86
CA GLU A 234 9.07 -7.78 -6.84
C GLU A 234 10.23 -8.73 -6.54
N PHE A 235 9.90 -9.98 -6.22
CA PHE A 235 10.86 -11.01 -5.82
C PHE A 235 12.01 -11.19 -6.83
N LYS A 236 11.74 -11.07 -8.14
CA LYS A 236 12.78 -11.24 -9.16
C LYS A 236 13.83 -10.10 -9.17
N ASP A 237 13.49 -8.91 -8.67
CA ASP A 237 14.42 -7.79 -8.62
C ASP A 237 15.50 -8.01 -7.56
N MET A 238 15.19 -8.81 -6.53
CA MET A 238 16.11 -9.14 -5.46
C MET A 238 17.39 -9.83 -5.95
N PHE A 239 17.33 -10.55 -7.08
CA PHE A 239 18.49 -11.22 -7.67
C PHE A 239 19.50 -10.26 -8.30
N LYS A 240 19.11 -9.01 -8.57
CA LYS A 240 19.98 -7.96 -9.11
C LYS A 240 20.64 -7.11 -8.01
N PHE A 241 20.25 -7.33 -6.76
CA PHE A 241 20.67 -6.52 -5.62
C PHE A 241 22.09 -6.88 -5.16
N ASN A 242 22.97 -5.89 -5.12
CA ASN A 242 24.35 -6.05 -4.67
C ASN A 242 24.55 -5.57 -3.23
N GLU A 243 25.54 -6.14 -2.55
CA GLU A 243 25.96 -5.69 -1.22
C GLU A 243 26.35 -4.20 -1.27
N GLY A 244 25.91 -3.42 -0.29
CA GLY A 244 26.27 -2.00 -0.22
C GLY A 244 25.38 -1.05 -1.02
N GLU A 245 24.33 -1.54 -1.71
CA GLU A 245 23.37 -0.69 -2.42
C GLU A 245 22.31 -0.10 -1.46
N VAL A 246 21.69 1.01 -1.87
CA VAL A 246 20.52 1.62 -1.22
C VAL A 246 19.28 0.95 -1.78
N LEU A 247 18.48 0.33 -0.91
CA LEU A 247 17.22 -0.30 -1.29
C LEU A 247 16.14 0.76 -1.47
N VAL A 248 15.56 0.83 -2.66
CA VAL A 248 14.41 1.67 -2.97
C VAL A 248 13.22 0.78 -3.32
N SER A 249 12.06 1.02 -2.73
CA SER A 249 10.82 0.28 -3.04
C SER A 249 9.58 1.15 -2.82
N SER A 250 8.43 0.76 -3.38
CA SER A 250 7.14 1.35 -3.01
C SER A 250 6.82 1.05 -1.54
N MET A 251 6.92 -0.23 -1.15
CA MET A 251 6.76 -0.75 0.21
C MET A 251 7.62 -2.02 0.33
N THR A 252 8.13 -2.33 1.53
CA THR A 252 8.85 -3.59 1.75
C THR A 252 7.93 -4.66 2.33
N VAL A 253 8.20 -5.91 1.96
CA VAL A 253 7.52 -7.10 2.48
C VAL A 253 8.55 -8.04 3.12
N PRO A 254 8.14 -9.01 3.97
CA PRO A 254 9.05 -9.93 4.64
C PRO A 254 10.02 -10.66 3.69
N ASP A 255 9.57 -10.98 2.48
CA ASP A 255 10.40 -11.63 1.46
C ASP A 255 11.64 -10.81 1.09
N PHE A 256 11.62 -9.48 1.29
CA PHE A 256 12.76 -8.61 0.98
C PHE A 256 13.85 -8.65 2.05
N LEU A 257 13.65 -9.35 3.18
CA LEU A 257 14.64 -9.48 4.25
C LEU A 257 16.05 -9.84 3.77
N PRO A 258 16.27 -10.76 2.80
CA PRO A 258 17.60 -11.07 2.29
C PRO A 258 18.30 -9.86 1.67
N VAL A 259 17.60 -9.02 0.90
CA VAL A 259 18.21 -7.81 0.29
C VAL A 259 18.31 -6.66 1.28
N MET A 260 17.36 -6.54 2.21
CA MET A 260 17.45 -5.57 3.32
C MET A 260 18.68 -5.82 4.20
N LYS A 261 19.11 -7.07 4.37
CA LYS A 261 20.36 -7.42 5.05
C LYS A 261 21.61 -6.94 4.31
N LYS A 262 21.59 -6.90 2.98
CA LYS A 262 22.71 -6.44 2.12
C LYS A 262 22.76 -4.92 1.93
N ALA A 263 21.60 -4.27 2.01
CA ALA A 263 21.48 -2.85 1.73
C ALA A 263 22.12 -1.99 2.81
N ILE A 264 22.61 -0.79 2.49
CA ILE A 264 23.19 0.14 3.49
C ILE A 264 22.18 1.17 3.99
N ALA A 265 21.10 1.40 3.26
CA ALA A 265 19.97 2.24 3.66
C ALA A 265 18.70 1.81 2.93
N PHE A 266 17.54 2.22 3.45
CA PHE A 266 16.23 1.96 2.84
C PHE A 266 15.51 3.28 2.53
N ILE A 267 14.91 3.36 1.36
CA ILE A 267 14.03 4.43 0.93
C ILE A 267 12.71 3.81 0.48
N THR A 268 11.57 4.26 1.03
CA THR A 268 10.26 3.78 0.56
C THR A 268 9.27 4.91 0.25
N ASP A 269 8.48 4.73 -0.81
CA ASP A 269 7.43 5.68 -1.18
C ASP A 269 6.32 5.73 -0.16
N GLU A 270 5.93 4.57 0.33
CA GLU A 270 4.87 4.40 1.30
C GLU A 270 5.41 3.93 2.64
N GLY A 271 4.63 4.15 3.69
CA GLY A 271 4.91 3.66 5.03
C GLY A 271 5.00 4.78 6.07
N GLY A 272 4.56 4.45 7.29
CA GLY A 272 4.76 5.27 8.49
C GLY A 272 5.79 4.66 9.43
N ILE A 273 6.08 5.31 10.56
CA ILE A 273 7.16 4.91 11.50
C ILE A 273 7.06 3.46 12.01
N THR A 274 5.89 2.83 11.86
CA THR A 274 5.60 1.45 12.25
C THR A 274 5.59 0.46 11.08
N CYS A 275 5.86 0.87 9.84
CA CYS A 275 5.83 -0.04 8.70
C CYS A 275 6.98 -1.07 8.73
N HIS A 276 6.87 -2.11 7.91
CA HIS A 276 7.88 -3.17 7.83
C HIS A 276 9.30 -2.61 7.60
N ALA A 277 9.48 -1.68 6.65
CA ALA A 277 10.77 -1.02 6.41
C ALA A 277 11.33 -0.35 7.67
N ALA A 278 10.49 0.37 8.41
CA ALA A 278 10.88 1.10 9.61
C ALA A 278 11.26 0.19 10.77
N ILE A 279 10.50 -0.91 10.97
CA ILE A 279 10.80 -1.92 11.99
C ILE A 279 12.17 -2.55 11.71
N ILE A 280 12.36 -3.06 10.50
CA ILE A 280 13.60 -3.75 10.12
C ILE A 280 14.80 -2.78 10.12
N ALA A 281 14.61 -1.52 9.75
CA ALA A 281 15.67 -0.51 9.80
C ALA A 281 16.22 -0.33 11.22
N ARG A 282 15.34 -0.28 12.23
CA ARG A 282 15.73 -0.16 13.64
C ARG A 282 16.45 -1.40 14.14
N GLU A 283 15.99 -2.58 13.75
CA GLU A 283 16.61 -3.86 14.12
C GLU A 283 18.01 -4.00 13.52
N MET A 284 18.17 -3.62 12.26
CA MET A 284 19.44 -3.70 11.52
C MET A 284 20.35 -2.48 11.73
N LYS A 285 19.85 -1.44 12.40
CA LYS A 285 20.52 -0.14 12.60
C LYS A 285 20.98 0.50 11.28
N LYS A 286 20.09 0.54 10.28
CA LYS A 286 20.38 1.10 8.96
C LYS A 286 19.57 2.38 8.72
N PRO A 287 20.18 3.44 8.18
CA PRO A 287 19.46 4.66 7.83
C PRO A 287 18.22 4.35 6.99
N CYS A 288 17.10 4.97 7.33
CA CYS A 288 15.85 4.69 6.66
C CYS A 288 14.96 5.92 6.59
N ILE A 289 14.56 6.25 5.36
CA ILE A 289 13.59 7.29 5.05
C ILE A 289 12.39 6.62 4.38
N ILE A 290 11.19 6.90 4.87
CA ILE A 290 9.95 6.27 4.43
C ILE A 290 8.93 7.33 4.07
N GLY A 291 7.89 6.95 3.32
CA GLY A 291 6.82 7.89 2.97
C GLY A 291 7.29 9.01 2.05
N THR A 292 8.28 8.75 1.18
CA THR A 292 8.82 9.74 0.23
C THR A 292 7.86 10.05 -0.90
N LYS A 293 6.86 9.19 -1.13
CA LYS A 293 5.81 9.27 -2.16
C LYS A 293 6.29 9.20 -3.62
N ILE A 294 7.54 9.58 -3.90
CA ILE A 294 8.04 9.78 -5.28
C ILE A 294 9.38 9.09 -5.58
N ALA A 295 10.03 8.43 -4.62
CA ALA A 295 11.37 7.86 -4.78
C ALA A 295 11.46 6.83 -5.91
N THR A 296 10.50 5.91 -6.07
CA THR A 296 10.54 4.95 -7.18
C THR A 296 10.26 5.58 -8.56
N GLN A 297 9.73 6.81 -8.57
CA GLN A 297 9.45 7.57 -9.79
C GLN A 297 10.63 8.47 -10.19
N VAL A 298 11.33 9.03 -9.19
CA VAL A 298 12.47 9.94 -9.38
C VAL A 298 13.77 9.16 -9.60
N LEU A 299 14.04 8.15 -8.76
CA LEU A 299 15.31 7.43 -8.78
C LEU A 299 15.31 6.33 -9.84
N LYS A 300 16.50 5.99 -10.32
CA LYS A 300 16.76 4.88 -11.25
C LYS A 300 17.83 3.96 -10.69
N ASP A 301 17.78 2.71 -11.13
CA ASP A 301 18.82 1.72 -10.84
C ASP A 301 20.20 2.27 -11.23
N GLY A 302 21.11 2.26 -10.25
CA GLY A 302 22.49 2.72 -10.41
C GLY A 302 22.73 4.20 -10.08
N ASP A 303 21.69 5.01 -9.86
CA ASP A 303 21.85 6.40 -9.40
C ASP A 303 22.64 6.44 -8.10
N MET A 304 23.58 7.38 -7.98
CA MET A 304 24.27 7.61 -6.73
C MET A 304 23.45 8.57 -5.88
N VAL A 305 23.14 8.21 -4.64
CA VAL A 305 22.36 9.06 -3.73
C VAL A 305 23.05 9.22 -2.38
N GLU A 306 22.89 10.40 -1.79
CA GLU A 306 23.07 10.63 -0.36
C GLU A 306 21.72 10.43 0.34
N VAL A 307 21.72 9.55 1.34
CA VAL A 307 20.58 9.33 2.23
C VAL A 307 20.92 9.98 3.57
N ASP A 308 20.38 11.17 3.80
CA ASP A 308 20.51 11.91 5.06
C ASP A 308 19.27 11.65 5.92
N ALA A 309 19.25 10.53 6.63
CA ALA A 309 18.17 10.19 7.57
C ALA A 309 18.32 10.91 8.93
N GLU A 310 19.23 11.87 9.08
CA GLU A 310 19.17 12.83 10.19
C GLU A 310 18.17 13.94 9.91
N ASN A 311 18.09 14.36 8.65
CA ASN A 311 17.21 15.43 8.18
C ASN A 311 16.01 14.93 7.35
N GLY A 312 15.98 13.64 7.01
CA GLY A 312 14.91 13.03 6.21
C GLY A 312 15.01 13.40 4.74
N ILE A 313 16.22 13.62 4.22
CA ILE A 313 16.49 14.10 2.86
C ILE A 313 17.20 13.01 2.05
N VAL A 314 16.75 12.82 0.81
CA VAL A 314 17.43 12.02 -0.20
C VAL A 314 17.88 12.95 -1.32
N LYS A 315 19.16 12.88 -1.69
CA LYS A 315 19.73 13.72 -2.74
C LYS A 315 20.46 12.88 -3.78
N ILE A 316 20.19 13.14 -5.06
CA ILE A 316 20.90 12.54 -6.17
C ILE A 316 22.26 13.24 -6.31
N ILE A 317 23.32 12.45 -6.31
CA ILE A 317 24.69 12.91 -6.52
C ILE A 317 25.02 12.71 -8.00
N LYS A 318 25.20 13.83 -8.70
CA LYS A 318 25.64 13.87 -10.10
C LYS A 318 27.16 13.70 -10.22
#